data_AF-A0A328N5I6-F1
#
_entry.id   AF-A0A328N5I6-F1
#
_cell.length_a   1.000
_cell.length_b   1.000
_cell.length_c   1.000
_cell.angle_alpha   90.00
_cell.angle_beta   90.00
_cell.angle_gamma   90.00
#
_symmetry.space_group_name_H-M   'P 1'
#
loop_
_entity.id
_entity.type
_entity.pdbx_description
1 polymer ?
#
loop_
_entity_poly.entity_id
_entity_poly.type
_entity_poly.pdbx_seq_one_letter_code
_entity_poly.pdbx_strand_id
1 'polypeptide(L)'
;MHLFAKIILAIRVVQRHRDGRPNVSSRSSSTAGGTGTARSSAPTVTWQSSGVTETGPAATRVLHPPVGYRLTASVRALTFSPYDPCARVAAGTFWWATRTPDGPATLALRPAGGELLAEGYGPGAEHVLARADAIAGLRDDLTGFTELAAAHPLVARLAREHRGLRMPATGEVFPRLLRAVFEQKVTGKEAYRAYAAMVRHFREPAPGPLQPLLLPPEAASVAAAPYWVFHPFGVEQRRADTLRRAAALADRLERSTDATDATRRLTAIPGIGPWTAAEVVRIAYGDPDAVSVGDYHIPNTVAWALAGEPRGDDARMMALLEPFRGHRGRVCLLLEAAGIRAPKYGPRAPIRSFARF
;
A
#
# COMPACT_ATOMS: atom_id res chain seq x y z
N MET A 1 8.98 5.19 11.35
CA MET A 1 8.96 3.79 11.88
C MET A 1 8.45 2.88 10.76
N HIS A 2 9.32 2.08 10.15
CA HIS A 2 9.03 1.32 8.93
C HIS A 2 7.70 0.56 8.92
N LEU A 3 6.84 0.96 7.98
CA LEU A 3 5.72 0.16 7.54
C LEU A 3 6.18 -0.99 6.64
N PHE A 4 7.20 -0.75 5.82
CA PHE A 4 7.80 -1.74 4.92
C PHE A 4 8.53 -2.87 5.68
N ALA A 5 9.38 -2.56 6.67
CA ALA A 5 10.16 -3.58 7.38
C ALA A 5 9.43 -4.39 8.48
N LYS A 6 8.24 -4.02 9.01
CA LYS A 6 7.71 -4.63 10.26
C LYS A 6 6.75 -5.82 10.14
N ILE A 7 6.38 -6.27 8.93
CA ILE A 7 5.51 -7.46 8.77
C ILE A 7 6.28 -8.80 8.89
N ILE A 8 7.61 -8.80 9.11
CA ILE A 8 8.42 -10.03 9.27
C ILE A 8 8.08 -10.85 10.54
N LEU A 9 7.37 -10.30 11.53
CA LEU A 9 7.15 -11.01 12.81
C LEU A 9 5.91 -11.93 12.87
N ALA A 10 5.02 -11.94 11.86
CA ALA A 10 3.72 -12.63 12.00
C ALA A 10 3.70 -14.12 11.57
N ILE A 11 4.76 -14.64 10.93
CA ILE A 11 4.72 -16.01 10.35
C ILE A 11 5.28 -17.10 11.30
N ARG A 12 5.98 -16.77 12.39
CA ARG A 12 6.44 -17.79 13.35
C ARG A 12 5.38 -18.33 14.32
N VAL A 13 4.17 -17.75 14.36
CA VAL A 13 3.14 -18.13 15.35
C VAL A 13 2.05 -19.04 14.76
N VAL A 14 1.86 -19.08 13.44
CA VAL A 14 0.76 -19.84 12.80
C VAL A 14 1.06 -21.35 12.64
N GLN A 15 2.28 -21.80 12.91
CA GLN A 15 2.66 -23.22 12.83
C GLN A 15 2.58 -24.01 14.15
N ARG A 16 2.06 -23.43 15.25
CA ARG A 16 2.05 -24.11 16.57
C ARG A 16 0.71 -24.31 17.27
N HIS A 17 -0.42 -24.04 16.63
CA HIS A 17 -1.73 -24.37 17.23
C HIS A 17 -2.65 -25.05 16.22
N ARG A 18 -2.27 -26.26 15.82
CA ARG A 18 -3.23 -27.36 15.65
C ARG A 18 -3.13 -28.19 16.93
N ASP A 19 -4.16 -28.09 17.77
CA ASP A 19 -4.77 -29.19 18.52
C ASP A 19 -5.57 -28.62 19.71
N GLY A 20 -6.83 -29.06 19.83
CA GLY A 20 -7.64 -28.95 21.05
C GLY A 20 -8.71 -27.84 21.08
N ARG A 21 -9.93 -28.16 20.59
CA ARG A 21 -11.21 -27.72 21.18
C ARG A 21 -11.68 -28.83 22.15
N PRO A 22 -12.53 -28.59 23.20
CA PRO A 22 -13.93 -28.06 23.16
C PRO A 22 -14.26 -27.14 24.39
N ASN A 23 -15.46 -26.63 24.73
CA ASN A 23 -16.75 -26.19 24.15
C ASN A 23 -17.60 -25.63 25.35
N VAL A 24 -18.69 -24.86 25.08
CA VAL A 24 -19.88 -24.56 25.96
C VAL A 24 -19.67 -23.48 27.07
N SER A 25 -20.56 -22.53 27.43
CA SER A 25 -22.01 -22.23 27.21
C SER A 25 -22.34 -20.72 27.41
N SER A 26 -23.46 -20.32 26.79
CA SER A 26 -24.41 -19.22 27.01
C SER A 26 -24.44 -18.42 28.35
N ARG A 27 -24.77 -17.12 28.25
CA ARG A 27 -25.94 -16.51 28.92
C ARG A 27 -26.28 -15.11 28.37
N SER A 28 -27.57 -14.87 28.31
CA SER A 28 -28.32 -13.66 27.91
C SER A 28 -28.51 -12.66 29.05
N SER A 29 -28.62 -11.37 28.75
CA SER A 29 -29.55 -10.45 29.42
C SER A 29 -29.71 -9.11 28.68
N SER A 30 -30.97 -8.69 28.57
CA SER A 30 -31.49 -7.37 28.19
C SER A 30 -31.04 -6.28 29.18
N THR A 31 -31.15 -4.97 28.91
CA THR A 31 -32.37 -4.14 29.04
C THR A 31 -32.11 -2.70 28.52
N ALA A 32 -33.21 -1.99 28.24
CA ALA A 32 -33.39 -0.74 27.48
C ALA A 32 -33.15 0.61 28.22
N GLY A 33 -33.25 1.71 27.44
CA GLY A 33 -33.45 3.12 27.85
C GLY A 33 -32.70 4.08 26.91
N GLY A 34 -33.33 4.78 25.94
CA GLY A 34 -34.04 6.08 26.07
C GLY A 34 -33.02 7.21 26.36
N THR A 35 -32.81 8.31 25.63
CA THR A 35 -33.57 9.27 24.78
C THR A 35 -32.48 10.10 24.04
N GLY A 36 -32.60 10.59 22.79
CA GLY A 36 -33.48 11.67 22.34
C GLY A 36 -32.75 13.03 22.33
N THR A 37 -31.94 13.37 21.31
CA THR A 37 -31.58 14.77 20.98
C THR A 37 -31.23 14.94 19.49
N ALA A 38 -31.56 16.13 18.98
CA ALA A 38 -31.84 16.50 17.59
C ALA A 38 -30.64 16.44 16.62
N ARG A 39 -30.92 16.00 15.38
CA ARG A 39 -30.00 15.99 14.24
C ARG A 39 -30.13 17.28 13.44
N SER A 40 -28.99 17.94 13.24
CA SER A 40 -28.79 18.96 12.20
C SER A 40 -28.65 18.26 10.83
N SER A 41 -29.47 18.69 9.88
CA SER A 41 -29.61 18.15 8.53
C SER A 41 -28.51 18.68 7.59
N ALA A 42 -27.59 17.81 7.19
CA ALA A 42 -26.70 18.01 6.05
C ALA A 42 -27.28 17.31 4.80
N PRO A 43 -27.02 17.80 3.58
CA PRO A 43 -27.70 17.32 2.38
C PRO A 43 -27.33 15.87 2.10
N THR A 44 -28.35 15.01 2.05
CA THR A 44 -28.22 13.59 1.71
C THR A 44 -28.27 13.45 0.20
N VAL A 45 -27.11 13.28 -0.43
CA VAL A 45 -27.04 12.76 -1.80
C VAL A 45 -27.46 11.29 -1.73
N THR A 46 -28.68 11.02 -2.18
CA THR A 46 -29.25 9.67 -2.24
C THR A 46 -28.75 8.98 -3.50
N TRP A 47 -27.69 8.17 -3.35
CA TRP A 47 -27.36 7.17 -4.36
C TRP A 47 -28.36 6.03 -4.27
N GLN A 48 -29.14 5.83 -5.32
CA GLN A 48 -30.04 4.68 -5.45
C GLN A 48 -29.19 3.39 -5.41
N SER A 49 -29.29 2.66 -4.31
CA SER A 49 -28.76 1.31 -4.17
C SER A 49 -29.62 0.35 -4.98
N SER A 50 -29.31 0.22 -6.26
CA SER A 50 -29.82 -0.88 -7.07
C SER A 50 -29.02 -2.12 -6.68
N GLY A 51 -29.58 -2.91 -5.76
CA GLY A 51 -29.05 -4.19 -5.35
C GLY A 51 -29.05 -5.17 -6.51
N VAL A 52 -27.86 -5.45 -7.03
CA VAL A 52 -27.56 -6.70 -7.72
C VAL A 52 -26.37 -7.29 -7.01
N THR A 53 -26.60 -8.29 -6.17
CA THR A 53 -25.53 -9.13 -5.60
C THR A 53 -25.17 -10.17 -6.67
N GLU A 54 -24.57 -9.72 -7.77
CA GLU A 54 -23.79 -10.62 -8.62
C GLU A 54 -22.64 -11.11 -7.76
N THR A 55 -22.75 -12.35 -7.29
CA THR A 55 -21.77 -13.00 -6.42
C THR A 55 -20.56 -13.50 -7.22
N GLY A 56 -20.73 -13.67 -8.54
CA GLY A 56 -19.67 -14.00 -9.47
C GLY A 56 -18.88 -12.77 -9.94
N PRO A 57 -17.67 -12.98 -10.48
CA PRO A 57 -16.93 -11.90 -11.11
C PRO A 57 -17.63 -11.44 -12.38
N ALA A 58 -17.62 -10.13 -12.64
CA ALA A 58 -18.15 -9.55 -13.87
C ALA A 58 -17.31 -9.94 -15.09
N ALA A 59 -16.00 -10.13 -14.89
CA ALA A 59 -15.08 -10.63 -15.91
C ALA A 59 -13.88 -11.36 -15.26
N THR A 60 -13.21 -12.20 -16.05
CA THR A 60 -12.01 -12.92 -15.62
C THR A 60 -10.92 -12.89 -16.69
N ARG A 61 -9.66 -13.03 -16.29
CA ARG A 61 -8.49 -13.10 -17.17
C ARG A 61 -7.47 -14.07 -16.57
N VAL A 62 -6.98 -15.01 -17.37
CA VAL A 62 -5.86 -15.88 -16.98
C VAL A 62 -4.55 -15.19 -17.30
N LEU A 63 -3.62 -15.20 -16.35
CA LEU A 63 -2.27 -14.67 -16.49
C LEU A 63 -1.25 -15.81 -16.34
N HIS A 64 -0.15 -15.72 -17.09
CA HIS A 64 0.90 -16.73 -17.11
C HIS A 64 2.16 -16.19 -16.45
N PRO A 65 2.31 -16.29 -15.12
CA PRO A 65 3.50 -15.84 -14.43
C PRO A 65 4.71 -16.74 -14.77
N PRO A 66 5.94 -16.21 -14.73
CA PRO A 66 7.13 -17.01 -14.94
C PRO A 66 7.33 -18.03 -13.82
N VAL A 67 8.07 -19.10 -14.11
CA VAL A 67 8.40 -20.15 -13.13
C VAL A 67 9.03 -19.54 -11.88
N GLY A 68 8.50 -19.93 -10.72
CA GLY A 68 8.98 -19.44 -9.42
C GLY A 68 8.48 -18.06 -9.01
N TYR A 69 7.54 -17.45 -9.75
CA TYR A 69 6.83 -16.23 -9.34
C TYR A 69 6.21 -16.36 -7.96
N ARG A 70 6.28 -15.27 -7.17
CA ARG A 70 5.80 -15.22 -5.79
C ARG A 70 4.76 -14.11 -5.64
N LEU A 71 3.48 -14.44 -5.85
CA LEU A 71 2.36 -13.50 -5.75
C LEU A 71 2.39 -12.69 -4.46
N THR A 72 2.28 -13.35 -3.30
CA THR A 72 2.20 -12.70 -1.99
C THR A 72 3.38 -11.78 -1.72
N ALA A 73 4.58 -12.12 -2.20
CA ALA A 73 5.77 -11.29 -2.02
C ALA A 73 5.69 -10.03 -2.89
N SER A 74 5.21 -10.16 -4.12
CA SER A 74 5.13 -9.09 -5.12
C SER A 74 4.04 -8.07 -4.79
N VAL A 75 2.85 -8.52 -4.39
CA VAL A 75 1.72 -7.63 -4.05
C VAL A 75 1.77 -7.11 -2.60
N ARG A 76 2.75 -7.53 -1.80
CA ARG A 76 2.86 -7.13 -0.39
C ARG A 76 2.87 -5.61 -0.21
N ALA A 77 3.53 -4.90 -1.12
CA ALA A 77 3.63 -3.44 -1.09
C ALA A 77 2.29 -2.73 -1.39
N LEU A 78 1.32 -3.44 -1.96
CA LEU A 78 -0.05 -2.94 -2.16
C LEU A 78 -0.89 -3.03 -0.87
N THR A 79 -0.43 -3.76 0.15
CA THR A 79 -1.07 -3.84 1.47
C THR A 79 -0.35 -2.96 2.48
N PHE A 80 -1.10 -2.18 3.26
CA PHE A 80 -0.56 -1.40 4.38
C PHE A 80 -0.25 -2.29 5.59
N SER A 81 -1.05 -3.36 5.75
CA SER A 81 -1.09 -4.24 6.92
C SER A 81 -1.88 -5.50 6.55
N PRO A 82 -1.73 -6.64 7.28
CA PRO A 82 -2.64 -7.79 7.13
C PRO A 82 -4.13 -7.46 7.33
N TYR A 83 -4.43 -6.32 7.97
CA TYR A 83 -5.78 -5.83 8.24
C TYR A 83 -6.17 -4.60 7.39
N ASP A 84 -5.41 -4.33 6.32
CA ASP A 84 -5.68 -3.20 5.43
C ASP A 84 -7.14 -3.29 4.89
N PRO A 85 -7.93 -2.21 5.04
CA PRO A 85 -9.33 -2.21 4.65
C PRO A 85 -9.57 -2.25 3.13
N CYS A 86 -8.59 -1.86 2.31
CA CYS A 86 -8.72 -1.80 0.84
C CYS A 86 -7.94 -2.91 0.13
N ALA A 87 -7.02 -3.61 0.80
CA ALA A 87 -6.20 -4.65 0.18
C ALA A 87 -5.88 -5.78 1.16
N ARG A 88 -6.11 -7.05 0.80
CA ARG A 88 -5.92 -8.18 1.71
C ARG A 88 -5.46 -9.44 0.96
N VAL A 89 -4.59 -10.23 1.59
CA VAL A 89 -4.36 -11.61 1.17
C VAL A 89 -5.19 -12.53 2.06
N ALA A 90 -6.16 -13.22 1.47
CA ALA A 90 -7.07 -14.14 2.15
C ALA A 90 -7.08 -15.48 1.41
N ALA A 91 -6.82 -16.57 2.13
CA ALA A 91 -6.74 -17.93 1.57
C ALA A 91 -5.85 -18.03 0.31
N GLY A 92 -4.71 -17.33 0.30
CA GLY A 92 -3.77 -17.31 -0.83
C GLY A 92 -4.19 -16.44 -2.02
N THR A 93 -5.38 -15.84 -1.99
CA THR A 93 -5.86 -14.88 -3.00
C THR A 93 -5.56 -13.46 -2.54
N PHE A 94 -4.99 -12.65 -3.41
CA PHE A 94 -4.85 -11.22 -3.17
C PHE A 94 -6.10 -10.48 -3.64
N TRP A 95 -6.66 -9.63 -2.80
CA TRP A 95 -7.83 -8.81 -3.05
C TRP A 95 -7.44 -7.35 -2.93
N TRP A 96 -7.86 -6.53 -3.89
CA TRP A 96 -7.55 -5.11 -3.92
C TRP A 96 -8.73 -4.32 -4.46
N ALA A 97 -9.24 -3.38 -3.66
CA ALA A 97 -10.31 -2.48 -4.00
C ALA A 97 -9.74 -1.13 -4.46
N THR A 98 -10.29 -0.60 -5.55
CA THR A 98 -9.93 0.71 -6.06
C THR A 98 -11.13 1.39 -6.70
N ARG A 99 -10.99 2.68 -6.98
CA ARG A 99 -11.89 3.42 -7.87
C ARG A 99 -11.22 3.51 -9.23
N THR A 100 -12.02 3.43 -10.29
CA THR A 100 -11.56 3.56 -11.67
C THR A 100 -12.44 4.61 -12.36
N PRO A 101 -12.03 5.11 -13.55
CA PRO A 101 -12.90 5.97 -14.38
C PRO A 101 -14.27 5.36 -14.68
N ASP A 102 -14.35 4.03 -14.73
CA ASP A 102 -15.57 3.27 -15.04
C ASP A 102 -16.38 2.90 -13.78
N GLY A 103 -15.93 3.36 -12.61
CA GLY A 103 -16.59 3.16 -11.31
C GLY A 103 -15.78 2.29 -10.33
N PRO A 104 -16.38 1.94 -9.18
CA PRO A 104 -15.73 1.10 -8.17
C PRO A 104 -15.38 -0.29 -8.69
N ALA A 105 -14.23 -0.81 -8.26
CA ALA A 105 -13.76 -2.13 -8.65
C ALA A 105 -13.07 -2.87 -7.51
N THR A 106 -13.15 -4.20 -7.56
CA THR A 106 -12.26 -5.10 -6.82
C THR A 106 -11.57 -6.03 -7.79
N LEU A 107 -10.26 -6.17 -7.64
CA LEU A 107 -9.44 -7.19 -8.30
C LEU A 107 -9.12 -8.31 -7.32
N ALA A 108 -9.40 -9.55 -7.71
CA ALA A 108 -8.86 -10.73 -7.04
C ALA A 108 -7.80 -11.40 -7.93
N LEU A 109 -6.64 -11.72 -7.37
CA LEU A 109 -5.56 -12.46 -8.01
C LEU A 109 -5.35 -13.78 -7.27
N ARG A 110 -5.72 -14.89 -7.90
CA ARG A 110 -5.74 -16.22 -7.30
C ARG A 110 -4.79 -17.18 -8.03
N PRO A 111 -3.77 -17.73 -7.37
CA PRO A 111 -2.95 -18.78 -7.96
C PRO A 111 -3.81 -20.01 -8.31
N ALA A 112 -3.62 -20.56 -9.51
CA ALA A 112 -4.34 -21.74 -9.98
C ALA A 112 -3.44 -22.57 -10.92
N GLY A 113 -2.95 -23.72 -10.47
CA GLY A 113 -2.23 -24.66 -11.34
C GLY A 113 -0.95 -24.11 -12.02
N GLY A 114 -0.27 -23.14 -11.41
CA GLY A 114 0.89 -22.46 -12.02
C GLY A 114 0.54 -21.18 -12.77
N GLU A 115 -0.75 -20.95 -13.03
CA GLU A 115 -1.30 -19.71 -13.55
C GLU A 115 -1.75 -18.78 -12.43
N LEU A 116 -2.14 -17.57 -12.82
CA LEU A 116 -2.76 -16.59 -11.94
C LEU A 116 -4.09 -16.15 -12.54
N LEU A 117 -5.20 -16.58 -11.94
CA LEU A 117 -6.53 -16.13 -12.33
C LEU A 117 -6.78 -14.74 -11.75
N ALA A 118 -7.06 -13.78 -12.63
CA ALA A 118 -7.54 -12.46 -12.28
C ALA A 118 -9.07 -12.41 -12.43
N GLU A 119 -9.75 -11.89 -11.41
CA GLU A 119 -11.20 -11.74 -11.38
C GLU A 119 -11.54 -10.29 -11.03
N GLY A 120 -12.39 -9.65 -11.85
CA GLY A 120 -12.83 -8.27 -11.66
C GLY A 120 -14.28 -8.24 -11.18
N TYR A 121 -14.57 -7.38 -10.21
CA TYR A 121 -15.90 -7.19 -9.64
C TYR A 121 -16.30 -5.71 -9.66
N GLY A 122 -17.58 -5.45 -9.92
CA GLY A 122 -18.15 -4.09 -9.97
C GLY A 122 -18.02 -3.40 -11.33
N PRO A 123 -18.55 -2.17 -11.47
CA PRO A 123 -18.56 -1.43 -12.74
C PRO A 123 -17.17 -1.22 -13.36
N GLY A 124 -16.13 -1.07 -12.53
CA GLY A 124 -14.73 -0.94 -12.99
C GLY A 124 -13.98 -2.25 -13.19
N ALA A 125 -14.67 -3.40 -13.26
CA ALA A 125 -14.03 -4.73 -13.35
C ALA A 125 -13.10 -4.87 -14.56
N GLU A 126 -13.55 -4.45 -15.74
CA GLU A 126 -12.75 -4.56 -16.97
C GLU A 126 -11.48 -3.69 -16.89
N HIS A 127 -11.59 -2.50 -16.29
CA HIS A 127 -10.47 -1.58 -16.08
C HIS A 127 -9.34 -2.23 -15.28
N VAL A 128 -9.66 -2.83 -14.13
CA VAL A 128 -8.65 -3.49 -13.29
C VAL A 128 -8.11 -4.76 -13.92
N LEU A 129 -8.91 -5.49 -14.71
CA LEU A 129 -8.48 -6.70 -15.42
C LEU A 129 -7.52 -6.40 -16.58
N ALA A 130 -7.74 -5.31 -17.31
CA ALA A 130 -6.84 -4.84 -18.36
C ALA A 130 -5.42 -4.55 -17.82
N ARG A 131 -5.32 -4.22 -16.52
CA ARG A 131 -4.07 -3.94 -15.81
C ARG A 131 -3.64 -5.05 -14.85
N ALA A 132 -4.35 -6.17 -14.78
CA ALA A 132 -4.12 -7.21 -13.76
C ALA A 132 -2.69 -7.77 -13.78
N ASP A 133 -2.09 -7.91 -14.97
CA ASP A 133 -0.69 -8.28 -15.15
C ASP A 133 0.27 -7.23 -14.60
N ALA A 134 0.02 -5.94 -14.83
CA ALA A 134 0.81 -4.85 -14.23
C ALA A 134 0.68 -4.83 -12.69
N ILE A 135 -0.53 -4.97 -12.17
CA ILE A 135 -0.83 -4.99 -10.73
C ILE A 135 -0.20 -6.23 -10.05
N ALA A 136 -0.15 -7.37 -10.75
CA ALA A 136 0.57 -8.57 -10.31
C ALA A 136 2.11 -8.42 -10.39
N GLY A 137 2.62 -7.36 -11.02
CA GLY A 137 4.04 -7.12 -11.27
C GLY A 137 4.61 -7.94 -12.44
N LEU A 138 3.76 -8.51 -13.30
CA LEU A 138 4.22 -9.29 -14.46
C LEU A 138 4.79 -8.42 -15.59
N ARG A 139 4.58 -7.10 -15.54
CA ARG A 139 5.24 -6.11 -16.42
C ARG A 139 6.56 -5.57 -15.87
N ASP A 140 7.03 -6.10 -14.75
CA ASP A 140 8.29 -5.69 -14.10
C ASP A 140 9.50 -6.17 -14.92
N ASP A 141 10.18 -5.24 -15.58
CA ASP A 141 11.36 -5.54 -16.40
C ASP A 141 12.61 -5.77 -15.51
N LEU A 142 13.25 -6.93 -15.71
CA LEU A 142 14.50 -7.32 -15.06
C LEU A 142 15.71 -7.30 -15.99
N THR A 143 15.53 -6.89 -17.24
CA THR A 143 16.59 -6.91 -18.25
C THR A 143 17.81 -6.13 -17.74
N GLY A 144 18.98 -6.77 -17.77
CA GLY A 144 20.24 -6.17 -17.29
C GLY A 144 20.43 -6.17 -15.76
N PHE A 145 19.42 -6.51 -14.96
CA PHE A 145 19.55 -6.46 -13.50
C PHE A 145 20.51 -7.53 -12.96
N THR A 146 20.60 -8.69 -13.61
CA THR A 146 21.49 -9.78 -13.15
C THR A 146 22.95 -9.35 -13.22
N GLU A 147 23.32 -8.68 -14.32
CA GLU A 147 24.65 -8.15 -14.58
C GLU A 147 24.99 -7.03 -13.58
N LEU A 148 24.05 -6.10 -13.36
CA LEU A 148 24.21 -5.04 -12.35
C LEU A 148 24.34 -5.63 -10.94
N ALA A 149 23.51 -6.62 -10.59
CA ALA A 149 23.55 -7.28 -9.29
C ALA A 149 24.90 -7.97 -9.01
N ALA A 150 25.59 -8.44 -10.05
CA ALA A 150 26.91 -9.06 -9.93
C ALA A 150 27.99 -8.09 -9.43
N ALA A 151 27.78 -6.77 -9.52
CA ALA A 151 28.69 -5.75 -8.98
C ALA A 151 28.83 -5.81 -7.46
N HIS A 152 27.93 -6.49 -6.74
CA HIS A 152 28.04 -6.65 -5.29
C HIS A 152 27.58 -8.04 -4.82
N PRO A 153 28.41 -8.83 -4.09
CA PRO A 153 28.10 -10.21 -3.73
C PRO A 153 26.77 -10.39 -2.98
N LEU A 154 26.44 -9.47 -2.07
CA LEU A 154 25.15 -9.48 -1.37
C LEU A 154 23.98 -9.30 -2.35
N VAL A 155 24.06 -8.35 -3.29
CA VAL A 155 22.96 -8.03 -4.20
C VAL A 155 22.74 -9.20 -5.17
N ALA A 156 23.82 -9.77 -5.73
CA ALA A 156 23.75 -10.99 -6.54
C ALA A 156 23.07 -12.15 -5.79
N ARG A 157 23.44 -12.37 -4.53
CA ARG A 157 22.83 -13.42 -3.70
C ARG A 157 21.33 -13.16 -3.50
N LEU A 158 20.94 -11.93 -3.15
CA LEU A 158 19.53 -11.58 -2.92
C LEU A 158 18.71 -11.64 -4.21
N ALA A 159 19.25 -11.21 -5.34
CA ALA A 159 18.59 -11.33 -6.65
C ALA A 159 18.25 -12.79 -6.97
N ARG A 160 19.15 -13.73 -6.65
CA ARG A 160 18.91 -15.18 -6.79
C ARG A 160 17.88 -15.71 -5.81
N GLU A 161 17.98 -15.36 -4.53
CA GLU A 161 17.05 -15.81 -3.46
C GLU A 161 15.62 -15.28 -3.66
N HIS A 162 15.49 -14.09 -4.25
CA HIS A 162 14.21 -13.42 -4.49
C HIS A 162 13.84 -13.32 -5.97
N ARG A 163 14.36 -14.20 -6.84
CA ARG A 163 14.11 -14.17 -8.31
C ARG A 163 12.64 -14.15 -8.74
N GLY A 164 11.74 -14.64 -7.88
CA GLY A 164 10.30 -14.65 -8.09
C GLY A 164 9.55 -13.40 -7.61
N LEU A 165 10.25 -12.46 -6.99
CA LEU A 165 9.70 -11.19 -6.52
C LEU A 165 9.59 -10.21 -7.68
N ARG A 166 8.42 -9.60 -7.83
CA ARG A 166 8.12 -8.57 -8.84
C ARG A 166 7.67 -7.27 -8.18
N MET A 167 7.84 -6.16 -8.90
CA MET A 167 7.32 -4.84 -8.50
C MET A 167 5.95 -4.60 -9.16
N PRO A 168 4.87 -4.37 -8.37
CA PRO A 168 3.55 -4.11 -8.92
C PRO A 168 3.44 -2.67 -9.44
N ALA A 169 2.60 -2.48 -10.46
CA ALA A 169 2.27 -1.16 -11.02
C ALA A 169 0.74 -1.00 -11.10
N THR A 170 0.15 -0.25 -10.15
CA THR A 170 -1.31 -0.10 -10.06
C THR A 170 -1.87 0.80 -11.17
N GLY A 171 -1.13 1.83 -11.56
CA GLY A 171 -1.64 2.95 -12.36
C GLY A 171 -2.45 3.97 -11.56
N GLU A 172 -2.57 3.79 -10.25
CA GLU A 172 -3.39 4.62 -9.37
C GLU A 172 -2.49 5.49 -8.48
N VAL A 173 -2.46 6.79 -8.73
CA VAL A 173 -1.56 7.73 -8.06
C VAL A 173 -2.14 8.17 -6.72
N PHE A 174 -3.39 8.64 -6.69
CA PHE A 174 -4.00 9.25 -5.52
C PHE A 174 -4.19 8.27 -4.35
N PRO A 175 -4.69 7.04 -4.53
CA PRO A 175 -4.81 6.07 -3.43
C PRO A 175 -3.47 5.77 -2.74
N ARG A 176 -2.37 5.68 -3.51
CA ARG A 176 -1.03 5.51 -2.94
C ARG A 176 -0.52 6.79 -2.28
N LEU A 177 -0.78 7.95 -2.88
CA LEU A 177 -0.39 9.25 -2.33
C LEU A 177 -1.06 9.52 -0.97
N LEU A 178 -2.34 9.20 -0.85
CA LEU A 178 -3.09 9.30 0.42
C LEU A 178 -2.39 8.51 1.53
N ARG A 179 -1.93 7.29 1.23
CA ARG A 179 -1.12 6.49 2.16
C ARG A 179 0.21 7.16 2.47
N ALA A 180 0.92 7.64 1.45
CA ALA A 180 2.24 8.26 1.59
C ALA A 180 2.22 9.51 2.49
N VAL A 181 1.17 10.34 2.38
CA VAL A 181 1.00 11.51 3.25
C VAL A 181 0.81 11.10 4.71
N PHE A 182 0.05 10.03 5.01
CA PHE A 182 -0.08 9.54 6.38
C PHE A 182 1.20 8.92 6.94
N GLU A 183 2.13 8.48 6.10
CA GLU A 183 3.42 7.92 6.49
C GLU A 183 4.46 9.00 6.86
N GLN A 184 4.26 10.25 6.43
CA GLN A 184 5.22 11.34 6.63
C GLN A 184 5.51 11.59 8.13
N LYS A 185 6.81 11.54 8.49
CA LYS A 185 7.36 11.92 9.80
C LYS A 185 6.72 11.23 11.02
N VAL A 186 6.07 10.09 10.82
CA VAL A 186 5.42 9.33 11.90
C VAL A 186 5.88 7.88 11.93
N THR A 187 5.38 7.16 12.93
CA THR A 187 5.50 5.73 12.98
C THR A 187 4.50 5.04 12.04
N GLY A 188 4.87 3.90 11.45
CA GLY A 188 3.96 3.11 10.61
C GLY A 188 2.70 2.64 11.34
N LYS A 189 2.73 2.53 12.67
CA LYS A 189 1.52 2.26 13.47
C LYS A 189 0.57 3.46 13.47
N GLU A 190 1.08 4.68 13.63
CA GLU A 190 0.28 5.91 13.54
C GLU A 190 -0.23 6.10 12.12
N ALA A 191 0.64 5.93 11.11
CA ALA A 191 0.26 6.03 9.70
C ALA A 191 -0.87 5.05 9.35
N TYR A 192 -0.74 3.78 9.76
CA TYR A 192 -1.78 2.77 9.51
C TYR A 192 -3.08 3.11 10.24
N ARG A 193 -3.01 3.57 11.49
CA ARG A 193 -4.21 3.96 12.26
C ARG A 193 -4.94 5.12 11.59
N ALA A 194 -4.21 6.15 11.15
CA ALA A 194 -4.78 7.29 10.44
C ALA A 194 -5.41 6.87 9.11
N TYR A 195 -4.67 6.09 8.30
CA TYR A 195 -5.17 5.54 7.04
C TYR A 195 -6.45 4.71 7.23
N ALA A 196 -6.41 3.74 8.14
CA ALA A 196 -7.55 2.85 8.37
C ALA A 196 -8.74 3.59 9.00
N ALA A 197 -8.52 4.61 9.84
CA ALA A 197 -9.59 5.46 10.37
C ALA A 197 -10.24 6.30 9.26
N MET A 198 -9.45 6.85 8.33
CA MET A 198 -9.93 7.59 7.17
C MET A 198 -10.81 6.72 6.25
N VAL A 199 -10.32 5.53 5.85
CA VAL A 199 -11.12 4.60 5.04
C VAL A 199 -12.41 4.19 5.77
N ARG A 200 -12.31 3.93 7.07
CA ARG A 200 -13.47 3.62 7.93
C ARG A 200 -14.31 4.84 8.30
N HIS A 201 -13.97 6.04 7.89
CA HIS A 201 -14.85 7.20 8.05
C HIS A 201 -15.84 7.24 6.89
N PHE A 202 -15.34 7.06 5.66
CA PHE A 202 -16.17 7.03 4.46
C PHE A 202 -16.93 5.70 4.27
N ARG A 203 -16.35 4.56 4.67
CA ARG A 203 -16.98 3.22 4.74
C ARG A 203 -17.73 2.75 3.48
N GLU A 204 -17.29 3.14 2.30
CA GLU A 204 -17.93 2.66 1.08
C GLU A 204 -17.51 1.20 0.80
N PRO A 205 -18.45 0.24 0.73
CA PRO A 205 -18.13 -1.16 0.46
C PRO A 205 -17.52 -1.34 -0.92
N ALA A 206 -16.50 -2.20 -1.02
CA ALA A 206 -15.97 -2.62 -2.30
C ALA A 206 -16.88 -3.68 -2.94
N PRO A 207 -17.06 -3.67 -4.27
CA PRO A 207 -17.77 -4.72 -4.99
C PRO A 207 -17.14 -6.10 -4.78
N GLY A 208 -17.95 -7.16 -4.85
CA GLY A 208 -17.48 -8.54 -4.82
C GLY A 208 -17.59 -9.26 -3.46
N PRO A 209 -17.15 -10.53 -3.41
CA PRO A 209 -17.54 -11.47 -2.36
C PRO A 209 -16.72 -11.34 -1.08
N LEU A 210 -15.52 -10.75 -1.11
CA LEU A 210 -14.70 -10.58 0.10
C LEU A 210 -15.26 -9.46 0.97
N GLN A 211 -15.88 -9.82 2.09
CA GLN A 211 -16.41 -8.85 3.07
C GLN A 211 -15.79 -9.05 4.47
N PRO A 212 -15.46 -7.97 5.21
CA PRO A 212 -15.46 -6.58 4.75
C PRO A 212 -14.22 -6.27 3.90
N LEU A 213 -14.45 -5.61 2.77
CA LEU A 213 -13.46 -4.90 1.95
C LEU A 213 -14.06 -3.53 1.59
N LEU A 214 -13.28 -2.46 1.70
CA LEU A 214 -13.74 -1.09 1.51
C LEU A 214 -12.98 -0.41 0.37
N LEU A 215 -13.65 0.51 -0.31
CA LEU A 215 -13.01 1.36 -1.32
C LEU A 215 -12.09 2.40 -0.66
N PRO A 216 -11.00 2.80 -1.33
CA PRO A 216 -10.29 3.99 -0.92
C PRO A 216 -11.24 5.22 -0.98
N PRO A 217 -11.07 6.21 -0.08
CA PRO A 217 -11.85 7.44 -0.12
C PRO A 217 -11.77 8.10 -1.49
N GLU A 218 -12.90 8.61 -1.97
CA GLU A 218 -12.94 9.43 -3.17
C GLU A 218 -12.16 10.72 -2.96
N ALA A 219 -11.38 11.13 -3.97
CA ALA A 219 -10.55 12.33 -3.89
C ALA A 219 -11.38 13.60 -3.63
N ALA A 220 -12.52 13.76 -4.32
CA ALA A 220 -13.41 14.90 -4.12
C ALA A 220 -13.91 14.99 -2.67
N SER A 221 -14.32 13.85 -2.10
CA SER A 221 -14.73 13.75 -0.70
C SER A 221 -13.60 14.12 0.28
N VAL A 222 -12.36 13.69 0.01
CA VAL A 222 -11.19 14.07 0.82
C VAL A 222 -10.86 15.56 0.70
N ALA A 223 -10.96 16.14 -0.50
CA ALA A 223 -10.69 17.57 -0.74
C ALA A 223 -11.69 18.47 -0.01
N ALA A 224 -12.97 18.10 -0.05
CA ALA A 224 -14.07 18.82 0.58
C ALA A 224 -14.09 18.70 2.11
N ALA A 225 -13.53 17.61 2.66
CA ALA A 225 -13.55 17.36 4.10
C ALA A 225 -12.82 18.48 4.87
N PRO A 226 -13.47 19.12 5.85
CA PRO A 226 -12.82 20.12 6.71
C PRO A 226 -11.81 19.47 7.66
N TYR A 227 -10.82 20.25 8.15
CA TYR A 227 -9.72 19.72 8.96
C TYR A 227 -10.18 18.92 10.19
N TRP A 228 -11.25 19.33 10.88
CA TRP A 228 -11.74 18.65 12.08
C TRP A 228 -12.18 17.20 11.82
N VAL A 229 -12.41 16.80 10.55
CA VAL A 229 -12.63 15.39 10.18
C VAL A 229 -11.34 14.57 10.35
N PHE A 230 -10.19 15.14 10.02
CA PHE A 230 -8.88 14.46 10.07
C PHE A 230 -8.31 14.41 11.48
N HIS A 231 -8.68 15.38 12.33
CA HIS A 231 -8.13 15.53 13.67
C HIS A 231 -8.31 14.27 14.55
N PRO A 232 -9.49 13.64 14.65
CA PRO A 232 -9.68 12.37 15.36
C PRO A 232 -8.82 11.20 14.83
N PHE A 233 -8.31 11.28 13.61
CA PHE A 233 -7.42 10.26 13.03
C PHE A 233 -5.97 10.42 13.49
N GLY A 234 -5.66 11.46 14.28
CA GLY A 234 -4.31 11.78 14.75
C GLY A 234 -3.44 12.46 13.70
N VAL A 235 -4.07 13.18 12.76
CA VAL A 235 -3.41 13.88 11.66
C VAL A 235 -3.47 15.38 11.95
N GLU A 236 -2.31 16.02 12.02
CA GLU A 236 -2.20 17.45 12.23
C GLU A 236 -2.58 18.25 10.97
N GLN A 237 -2.97 19.51 11.18
CA GLN A 237 -3.52 20.39 10.15
C GLN A 237 -2.65 20.47 8.89
N ARG A 238 -1.33 20.62 9.04
CA ARG A 238 -0.43 20.72 7.88
C ARG A 238 -0.47 19.50 6.96
N ARG A 239 -0.52 18.28 7.52
CA ARG A 239 -0.63 17.04 6.71
C ARG A 239 -2.03 16.87 6.15
N ALA A 240 -3.06 17.22 6.91
CA ALA A 240 -4.44 17.23 6.41
C ALA A 240 -4.57 18.19 5.20
N ASP A 241 -4.06 19.41 5.30
CA ASP A 241 -4.11 20.39 4.21
C ASP A 241 -3.30 19.94 2.99
N THR A 242 -2.17 19.25 3.21
CA THR A 242 -1.39 18.64 2.13
C THR A 242 -2.21 17.58 1.40
N LEU A 243 -2.86 16.68 2.15
CA LEU A 243 -3.72 15.64 1.58
C LEU A 243 -4.92 16.25 0.83
N ARG A 244 -5.56 17.29 1.38
CA ARG A 244 -6.67 18.00 0.73
C ARG A 244 -6.27 18.65 -0.59
N ARG A 245 -5.13 19.36 -0.61
CA ARG A 245 -4.57 19.95 -1.85
C ARG A 245 -4.28 18.87 -2.89
N ALA A 246 -3.67 17.76 -2.48
CA ALA A 246 -3.39 16.64 -3.36
C ALA A 246 -4.68 16.00 -3.91
N ALA A 247 -5.69 15.84 -3.07
CA ALA A 247 -6.99 15.30 -3.46
C ALA A 247 -7.72 16.20 -4.45
N ALA A 248 -7.67 17.52 -4.27
CA ALA A 248 -8.22 18.49 -5.23
C ALA A 248 -7.52 18.45 -6.61
N LEU A 249 -6.32 17.86 -6.69
CA LEU A 249 -5.53 17.72 -7.92
C LEU A 249 -5.50 16.27 -8.42
N ALA A 250 -6.27 15.35 -7.83
CA ALA A 250 -6.19 13.91 -8.11
C ALA A 250 -6.33 13.60 -9.61
N ASP A 251 -7.36 14.11 -10.29
CA ASP A 251 -7.56 13.86 -11.72
C ASP A 251 -6.36 14.30 -12.57
N ARG A 252 -5.68 15.39 -12.18
CA ARG A 252 -4.47 15.87 -12.87
C ARG A 252 -3.26 14.97 -12.59
N LEU A 253 -3.19 14.38 -11.40
CA LEU A 253 -2.15 13.43 -11.02
C LEU A 253 -2.35 12.07 -11.71
N GLU A 254 -3.58 11.60 -11.84
CA GLU A 254 -3.89 10.34 -12.55
C GLU A 254 -3.58 10.42 -14.06
N ARG A 255 -3.64 11.63 -14.64
CA ARG A 255 -3.23 11.88 -16.04
C ARG A 255 -1.71 12.03 -16.25
N SER A 256 -0.88 11.59 -15.31
CA SER A 256 0.58 11.61 -15.51
C SER A 256 0.98 10.52 -16.51
N THR A 257 1.91 10.82 -17.41
CA THR A 257 2.28 9.90 -18.51
C THR A 257 3.21 8.78 -18.07
N ASP A 258 4.05 9.05 -17.06
CA ASP A 258 5.08 8.16 -16.56
C ASP A 258 5.51 8.59 -15.14
N ALA A 259 6.44 7.82 -14.55
CA ALA A 259 6.99 8.09 -13.22
C ALA A 259 7.69 9.44 -13.10
N THR A 260 8.32 9.94 -14.17
CA THR A 260 9.03 11.23 -14.17
C THR A 260 8.04 12.39 -14.16
N ASP A 261 7.03 12.35 -15.03
CA ASP A 261 5.94 13.33 -15.05
C ASP A 261 5.17 13.33 -13.73
N ALA A 262 4.85 12.15 -13.20
CA ALA A 262 4.19 12.02 -11.90
C ALA A 262 5.04 12.62 -10.78
N THR A 263 6.35 12.32 -10.73
CA THR A 263 7.28 12.89 -9.72
C THR A 263 7.31 14.41 -9.78
N ARG A 264 7.40 14.99 -10.99
CA ARG A 264 7.40 16.44 -11.20
C ARG A 264 6.10 17.08 -10.71
N ARG A 265 4.94 16.48 -11.02
CA ARG A 265 3.62 17.01 -10.59
C ARG A 265 3.42 16.87 -9.09
N LEU A 266 3.82 15.74 -8.52
CA LEU A 266 3.71 15.47 -7.08
C LEU A 266 4.54 16.48 -6.29
N THR A 267 5.81 16.67 -6.65
CA THR A 267 6.73 17.56 -5.93
C THR A 267 6.42 19.05 -6.10
N ALA A 268 5.58 19.42 -7.07
CA ALA A 268 5.05 20.78 -7.19
C ALA A 268 3.99 21.12 -6.11
N ILE A 269 3.45 20.12 -5.40
CA ILE A 269 2.42 20.32 -4.38
C ILE A 269 3.10 20.63 -3.03
N PRO A 270 2.80 21.77 -2.39
CA PRO A 270 3.36 22.10 -1.08
C PRO A 270 3.07 21.03 -0.03
N GLY A 271 4.13 20.47 0.54
CA GLY A 271 4.07 19.37 1.53
C GLY A 271 4.40 17.98 0.96
N ILE A 272 4.59 17.86 -0.36
CA ILE A 272 5.01 16.63 -1.03
C ILE A 272 6.45 16.83 -1.53
N GLY A 273 7.38 16.05 -0.97
CA GLY A 273 8.79 16.08 -1.33
C GLY A 273 9.26 14.80 -2.06
N PRO A 274 10.56 14.70 -2.38
CA PRO A 274 11.14 13.56 -3.11
C PRO A 274 10.80 12.20 -2.48
N TRP A 275 10.86 12.08 -1.15
CA TRP A 275 10.47 10.88 -0.42
C TRP A 275 9.04 10.43 -0.76
N THR A 276 8.07 11.36 -0.72
CA THR A 276 6.65 11.04 -0.97
C THR A 276 6.43 10.68 -2.44
N ALA A 277 7.09 11.38 -3.36
CA ALA A 277 6.98 11.09 -4.78
C ALA A 277 7.54 9.69 -5.13
N ALA A 278 8.73 9.34 -4.61
CA ALA A 278 9.34 8.02 -4.79
C ALA A 278 8.44 6.90 -4.28
N GLU A 279 7.85 7.08 -3.08
CA GLU A 279 6.89 6.12 -2.52
C GLU A 279 5.64 5.91 -3.39
N VAL A 280 5.22 6.95 -4.12
CA VAL A 280 4.08 6.89 -5.03
C VAL A 280 4.46 6.19 -6.33
N VAL A 281 5.51 6.64 -7.02
CA VAL A 281 5.83 6.15 -8.37
C VAL A 281 6.33 4.70 -8.37
N ARG A 282 6.95 4.25 -7.28
CA ARG A 282 7.31 2.85 -7.07
C ARG A 282 6.10 1.90 -7.11
N ILE A 283 4.90 2.38 -6.77
CA ILE A 283 3.68 1.56 -6.69
C ILE A 283 2.72 1.86 -7.84
N ALA A 284 2.56 3.13 -8.20
CA ALA A 284 1.70 3.53 -9.31
C ALA A 284 2.30 3.10 -10.66
N TYR A 285 3.62 3.24 -10.83
CA TYR A 285 4.32 2.97 -12.09
C TYR A 285 5.25 1.75 -12.01
N GLY A 286 5.42 1.15 -10.83
CA GLY A 286 6.37 0.05 -10.64
C GLY A 286 7.83 0.48 -10.81
N ASP A 287 8.15 1.77 -10.64
CA ASP A 287 9.48 2.33 -10.92
C ASP A 287 10.57 1.60 -10.10
N PRO A 288 11.47 0.84 -10.76
CA PRO A 288 12.50 0.06 -10.08
C PRO A 288 13.69 0.92 -9.64
N ASP A 289 13.77 2.17 -10.08
CA ASP A 289 14.86 3.09 -9.77
C ASP A 289 14.49 4.15 -8.72
N ALA A 290 13.21 4.26 -8.38
CA ALA A 290 12.72 5.19 -7.35
C ALA A 290 13.29 4.85 -5.95
N VAL A 291 14.10 5.77 -5.42
CA VAL A 291 14.66 5.69 -4.06
C VAL A 291 14.02 6.78 -3.18
N SER A 292 13.54 6.39 -2.01
CA SER A 292 12.92 7.30 -1.03
C SER A 292 13.96 8.13 -0.28
N VAL A 293 14.62 9.05 -0.99
CA VAL A 293 15.58 10.03 -0.43
C VAL A 293 14.91 10.85 0.68
N GLY A 294 15.57 10.99 1.82
CA GLY A 294 15.02 11.58 3.04
C GLY A 294 14.32 10.58 3.96
N ASP A 295 14.38 9.28 3.65
CA ASP A 295 13.93 8.24 4.58
C ASP A 295 14.87 8.14 5.78
N TYR A 296 14.28 7.97 6.97
CA TYR A 296 15.04 7.95 8.21
C TYR A 296 15.92 6.70 8.40
N HIS A 297 15.64 5.60 7.69
CA HIS A 297 16.25 4.29 7.93
C HIS A 297 16.89 3.67 6.69
N ILE A 298 16.37 3.93 5.48
CA ILE A 298 16.92 3.35 4.25
C ILE A 298 18.42 3.70 4.10
N PRO A 299 18.88 4.95 4.32
CA PRO A 299 20.29 5.28 4.20
C PRO A 299 21.21 4.43 5.07
N ASN A 300 20.86 4.28 6.35
CA ASN A 300 21.60 3.42 7.27
C ASN A 300 21.55 1.94 6.84
N THR A 301 20.41 1.47 6.34
CA THR A 301 20.25 0.07 5.90
C THR A 301 21.10 -0.23 4.67
N VAL A 302 21.15 0.69 3.70
CA VAL A 302 21.97 0.58 2.50
C VAL A 302 23.46 0.65 2.86
N ALA A 303 23.86 1.63 3.67
CA ALA A 303 25.24 1.77 4.13
C ALA A 303 25.73 0.52 4.88
N TRP A 304 24.89 -0.04 5.75
CA TRP A 304 25.20 -1.27 6.46
C TRP A 304 25.31 -2.46 5.52
N ALA A 305 24.36 -2.62 4.60
CA ALA A 305 24.30 -3.76 3.71
C ALA A 305 25.43 -3.79 2.66
N LEU A 306 25.77 -2.63 2.11
CA LEU A 306 26.68 -2.51 0.97
C LEU A 306 28.10 -2.07 1.35
N ALA A 307 28.30 -1.54 2.55
CA ALA A 307 29.61 -1.07 3.00
C ALA A 307 29.98 -1.49 4.44
N GLY A 308 29.09 -2.18 5.16
CA GLY A 308 29.31 -2.51 6.58
C GLY A 308 29.27 -1.29 7.51
N GLU A 309 28.78 -0.15 7.01
CA GLU A 309 28.76 1.11 7.73
C GLU A 309 27.48 1.18 8.60
N PRO A 310 27.58 1.33 9.93
CA PRO A 310 26.41 1.34 10.80
C PRO A 310 25.52 2.58 10.60
N ARG A 311 26.05 3.63 9.97
CA ARG A 311 25.34 4.87 9.66
C ARG A 311 25.67 5.35 8.25
N GLY A 312 24.66 5.89 7.58
CA GLY A 312 24.79 6.56 6.29
C GLY A 312 23.74 7.64 6.15
N ASP A 313 24.04 8.65 5.35
CA ASP A 313 23.10 9.69 4.92
C ASP A 313 22.63 9.46 3.49
N ASP A 314 21.74 10.33 3.00
CA ASP A 314 21.20 10.21 1.65
C ASP A 314 22.29 10.25 0.57
N ALA A 315 23.34 11.05 0.75
CA ALA A 315 24.44 11.15 -0.20
C ALA A 315 25.21 9.82 -0.28
N ARG A 316 25.54 9.22 0.88
CA ARG A 316 26.21 7.92 0.94
C ARG A 316 25.34 6.80 0.38
N MET A 317 24.05 6.81 0.71
CA MET A 317 23.07 5.87 0.15
C MET A 317 23.06 5.93 -1.38
N MET A 318 22.94 7.12 -1.95
CA MET A 318 22.89 7.30 -3.41
C MET A 318 24.21 6.90 -4.07
N ALA A 319 25.35 7.22 -3.46
CA ALA A 319 26.66 6.79 -3.96
C ALA A 319 26.82 5.26 -3.97
N LEU A 320 26.34 4.56 -2.94
CA LEU A 320 26.38 3.09 -2.87
C LEU A 320 25.40 2.41 -3.82
N LEU A 321 24.30 3.09 -4.16
CA LEU A 321 23.30 2.58 -5.09
C LEU A 321 23.64 2.89 -6.56
N GLU A 322 24.56 3.82 -6.82
CA GLU A 322 24.91 4.25 -8.18
C GLU A 322 25.27 3.12 -9.15
N PRO A 323 26.01 2.05 -8.76
CA PRO A 323 26.28 0.91 -9.63
C PRO A 323 25.02 0.17 -10.12
N PHE A 324 23.87 0.40 -9.49
CA PHE A 324 22.58 -0.23 -9.82
C PHE A 324 21.58 0.76 -10.44
N ARG A 325 22.05 1.86 -11.04
CA ARG A 325 21.20 2.84 -11.75
C ARG A 325 20.22 2.14 -12.70
N GLY A 326 18.95 2.52 -12.65
CA GLY A 326 17.83 1.84 -13.30
C GLY A 326 17.14 0.80 -12.42
N HIS A 327 17.77 0.38 -11.32
CA HIS A 327 17.25 -0.61 -10.37
C HIS A 327 17.57 -0.27 -8.90
N ARG A 328 17.85 1.00 -8.58
CA ARG A 328 18.23 1.41 -7.22
C ARG A 328 17.14 1.13 -6.19
N GLY A 329 15.88 1.41 -6.55
CA GLY A 329 14.71 1.06 -5.75
C GLY A 329 14.54 -0.46 -5.58
N ARG A 330 14.85 -1.25 -6.61
CA ARG A 330 14.84 -2.73 -6.54
C ARG A 330 15.87 -3.25 -5.55
N VAL A 331 17.07 -2.69 -5.48
CA VAL A 331 18.06 -3.06 -4.47
C VAL A 331 17.51 -2.81 -3.06
N CYS A 332 16.90 -1.64 -2.83
CA CYS A 332 16.23 -1.34 -1.57
C CYS A 332 15.13 -2.36 -1.23
N LEU A 333 14.31 -2.75 -2.22
CA LEU A 333 13.28 -3.78 -2.07
C LEU A 333 13.88 -5.15 -1.69
N LEU A 334 14.98 -5.56 -2.31
CA LEU A 334 15.66 -6.83 -2.00
C LEU A 334 16.24 -6.83 -0.58
N LEU A 335 16.87 -5.74 -0.15
CA LEU A 335 17.36 -5.59 1.22
C LEU A 335 16.21 -5.69 2.23
N GLU A 336 15.06 -5.08 1.93
CA GLU A 336 13.85 -5.19 2.75
C GLU A 336 13.31 -6.62 2.79
N ALA A 337 13.21 -7.29 1.64
CA ALA A 337 12.70 -8.65 1.51
C ALA A 337 13.59 -9.65 2.28
N ALA A 338 14.90 -9.39 2.33
CA ALA A 338 15.87 -10.15 3.12
C ALA A 338 15.83 -9.81 4.62
N GLY A 339 15.09 -8.77 5.02
CA GLY A 339 15.00 -8.32 6.41
C GLY A 339 16.26 -7.67 6.95
N ILE A 340 17.15 -7.19 6.08
CA ILE A 340 18.42 -6.55 6.45
C ILE A 340 18.14 -5.22 7.14
N ARG A 341 18.85 -4.97 8.23
CA ARG A 341 18.72 -3.74 9.03
C ARG A 341 20.06 -3.37 9.65
N ALA A 342 20.35 -2.07 9.68
CA ALA A 342 21.47 -1.55 10.44
C ALA A 342 21.31 -1.80 11.96
N PRO A 343 22.41 -1.93 12.71
CA PRO A 343 22.40 -1.96 14.17
C PRO A 343 21.66 -0.75 14.78
N LYS A 344 21.07 -0.94 15.96
CA LYS A 344 20.29 0.08 16.66
C LYS A 344 21.02 0.55 17.90
N TYR A 345 21.14 1.86 18.06
CA TYR A 345 21.85 2.49 19.18
C TYR A 345 20.94 3.34 20.08
N GLY A 346 19.62 3.25 19.93
CA GLY A 346 18.68 4.04 20.71
C GLY A 346 17.27 3.45 20.81
N PRO A 347 16.47 3.92 21.77
CA PRO A 347 15.10 3.45 21.98
C PRO A 347 14.19 3.82 20.80
N ARG A 348 13.06 3.13 20.68
CA ARG A 348 12.06 3.44 19.64
C ARG A 348 11.46 4.82 19.91
N ALA A 349 11.25 5.59 18.84
CA ALA A 349 10.45 6.81 18.92
C ALA A 349 9.07 6.48 19.54
N PRO A 350 8.62 7.27 20.53
CA PRO A 350 7.33 7.05 21.16
C PRO A 350 6.20 7.23 20.14
N ILE A 351 5.12 6.46 20.31
CA ILE A 351 3.88 6.69 19.58
C ILE A 351 3.23 7.94 20.18
N ARG A 352 3.03 8.95 19.35
CA ARG A 352 2.33 10.20 19.68
C ARG A 352 0.90 10.12 19.12
N SER A 353 0.00 10.89 19.73
CA SER A 353 -1.36 11.02 19.21
C SER A 353 -1.85 12.42 19.50
N PHE A 354 -2.24 13.12 18.44
CA PHE A 354 -2.79 14.47 18.54
C PHE A 354 -4.31 14.47 18.69
N ALA A 355 -4.98 13.33 18.47
CA ALA A 355 -6.44 13.21 18.42
C ALA A 355 -7.23 13.60 19.69
N ARG A 356 -6.55 13.96 20.79
CA ARG A 356 -7.16 14.32 22.07
C ARG A 356 -6.90 15.77 22.49
N PHE A 357 -6.21 16.56 21.66
CA PHE A 357 -5.80 17.93 21.98
C PHE A 357 -6.58 18.96 21.16
#